data_AF-A0A926BY39-F1
#
_entry.id   AF-A0A926BY39-F1
#
_cell.length_a   1.000
_cell.length_b   1.000
_cell.length_c   1.000
_cell.angle_alpha   90.00
_cell.angle_beta   90.00
_cell.angle_gamma   90.00
#
_symmetry.space_group_name_H-M   'P 1'
#
loop_
_entity.id
_entity.type
_entity.pdbx_description
1 polymer ?
#
loop_
_entity_poly.entity_id
_entity_poly.type
_entity_poly.pdbx_seq_one_letter_code
_entity_poly.pdbx_strand_id
1 'polypeptide(L)'
;QTVRPEFLNRIDEIVMFQPLTRTEIRQIVGIQFKQIQQRLREQGITLEADSEVLDFVGDEGFDPQFGARPLKRVLQRRILNALSKEILSGRIQKDAVVGMIMNEDENGAKGIIFYNVDKVEFA
;
A
#
# COMPACT_ATOMS: atom_id res chain seq x y z
N GLN A 1 -7.96 -27.93 -21.74
CA GLN A 1 -9.38 -28.10 -22.09
C GLN A 1 -9.76 -26.95 -23.00
N THR A 2 -10.22 -27.23 -24.22
CA THR A 2 -10.64 -26.20 -25.18
C THR A 2 -12.15 -26.01 -25.04
N VAL A 3 -12.57 -24.76 -24.94
CA VAL A 3 -13.99 -24.39 -24.79
C VAL A 3 -14.77 -24.82 -26.04
N ARG A 4 -16.01 -25.29 -25.88
CA ARG A 4 -16.79 -25.85 -26.99
C ARG A 4 -17.14 -24.77 -28.05
N PRO A 5 -17.16 -25.11 -29.35
CA PRO A 5 -17.38 -24.15 -30.43
C PRO A 5 -18.69 -23.35 -30.30
N GLU A 6 -19.77 -23.97 -29.81
CA GLU A 6 -21.08 -23.33 -29.63
C GLU A 6 -21.05 -22.21 -28.58
N PHE A 7 -20.11 -22.26 -27.64
CA PHE A 7 -19.94 -21.25 -26.60
C PHE A 7 -19.17 -20.03 -27.13
N LEU A 8 -18.15 -20.25 -27.97
CA LEU A 8 -17.40 -19.16 -28.61
C LEU A 8 -18.31 -18.33 -29.55
N ASN A 9 -19.27 -18.99 -30.19
CA ASN A 9 -20.25 -18.33 -31.05
C ASN A 9 -21.29 -17.46 -30.29
N ARG A 10 -21.23 -17.39 -28.95
CA ARG A 10 -22.03 -16.48 -28.10
C ARG A 10 -21.22 -15.39 -27.44
N ILE A 11 -19.93 -15.26 -27.76
CA ILE A 11 -19.07 -14.19 -27.29
C ILE A 11 -18.97 -13.16 -28.41
N ASP A 12 -19.64 -12.02 -28.23
CA ASP A 12 -19.63 -10.95 -29.22
C ASP A 12 -18.26 -10.24 -29.30
N GLU A 13 -17.57 -10.08 -28.16
CA GLU A 13 -16.26 -9.44 -28.07
C GLU A 13 -15.36 -10.08 -27.00
N ILE A 14 -14.07 -10.18 -27.31
CA ILE A 14 -13.03 -10.65 -26.37
C ILE A 14 -12.19 -9.44 -25.94
N VAL A 15 -12.28 -9.05 -24.66
CA VAL A 15 -11.46 -7.97 -24.09
C VAL A 15 -10.16 -8.55 -23.54
N MET A 16 -9.02 -8.20 -24.14
CA MET A 16 -7.70 -8.51 -23.60
C MET A 16 -7.28 -7.47 -22.56
N PHE A 17 -6.88 -7.92 -21.39
CA PHE A 17 -6.30 -7.08 -20.35
C PHE A 17 -4.77 -7.11 -20.46
N GLN A 18 -4.17 -5.93 -20.60
CA GLN A 18 -2.71 -5.78 -20.57
C GLN A 18 -2.19 -5.87 -19.13
N PRO A 19 -0.97 -6.39 -18.92
CA PRO A 19 -0.35 -6.37 -17.60
C PRO A 19 -0.10 -4.93 -17.16
N LEU A 20 -0.21 -4.68 -15.85
CA LEU A 20 0.00 -3.37 -15.27
C LEU A 20 1.47 -2.96 -15.33
N THR A 21 1.71 -1.70 -15.69
CA THR A 21 3.00 -1.03 -15.59
C THR A 21 3.30 -0.61 -14.15
N ARG A 22 4.57 -0.33 -13.83
CA ARG A 22 4.97 0.18 -12.51
C ARG A 22 4.24 1.48 -12.14
N THR A 23 4.06 2.37 -13.11
CA THR A 23 3.36 3.65 -12.89
C THR A 23 1.89 3.43 -12.53
N GLU A 24 1.20 2.52 -13.22
CA GLU A 24 -0.20 2.18 -12.89
C GLU A 24 -0.30 1.53 -11.51
N ILE A 25 0.67 0.70 -11.14
CA ILE A 25 0.73 0.12 -9.79
C ILE A 25 0.90 1.20 -8.75
N ARG A 26 1.78 2.17 -8.98
CA ARG A 26 1.97 3.30 -8.06
C ARG A 26 0.68 4.12 -7.88
N GLN A 27 -0.11 4.27 -8.94
CA GLN A 27 -1.44 4.90 -8.85
C GLN A 27 -2.41 4.04 -8.03
N ILE A 28 -2.42 2.72 -8.24
CA ILE A 28 -3.25 1.78 -7.46
C ILE A 28 -2.85 1.82 -5.98
N VAL A 29 -1.55 1.88 -5.65
CA VAL A 29 -1.06 2.06 -4.28
C VAL A 29 -1.67 3.32 -3.67
N GLY A 30 -1.64 4.44 -4.39
CA GLY A 30 -2.22 5.70 -3.93
C GLY A 30 -3.72 5.61 -3.66
N ILE A 31 -4.48 4.92 -4.52
CA ILE A 31 -5.93 4.69 -4.31
C ILE A 31 -6.16 3.84 -3.05
N GLN A 32 -5.43 2.74 -2.89
CA GLN A 32 -5.54 1.86 -1.71
C GLN A 32 -5.12 2.59 -0.43
N PHE A 33 -4.07 3.40 -0.50
CA PHE A 33 -3.59 4.19 0.62
C PHE A 33 -4.63 5.22 1.06
N LYS A 34 -5.27 5.93 0.12
CA LYS A 34 -6.38 6.85 0.44
C LYS A 34 -7.54 6.15 1.14
N GLN A 35 -7.87 4.92 0.75
CA GLN A 35 -8.89 4.13 1.44
C GLN A 35 -8.49 3.78 2.87
N ILE A 36 -7.20 3.50 3.11
CA ILE A 36 -6.66 3.30 4.45
C ILE A 36 -6.72 4.58 5.28
N GLN A 37 -6.26 5.71 4.73
CA GLN A 37 -6.34 7.01 5.38
C GLN A 37 -7.78 7.33 5.81
N GLN A 38 -8.76 7.10 4.93
CA GLN A 38 -10.16 7.34 5.26
C GLN A 38 -10.64 6.52 6.46
N ARG A 39 -10.33 5.21 6.48
CA ARG A 39 -10.72 4.33 7.60
C ARG A 39 -10.02 4.71 8.91
N LEU A 40 -8.77 5.13 8.85
CA LEU A 40 -8.02 5.56 10.03
C LEU A 40 -8.53 6.90 10.56
N ARG A 41 -8.93 7.83 9.69
CA ARG A 41 -9.54 9.10 10.10
C ARG A 41 -10.84 8.89 10.87
N GLU A 42 -11.65 7.90 10.49
CA GLU A 42 -12.85 7.50 11.25
C GLU A 42 -12.52 6.98 12.66
N GLN A 43 -11.27 6.56 12.89
CA GLN A 43 -10.73 6.12 14.18
C GLN A 43 -9.88 7.19 14.87
N GLY A 44 -9.94 8.45 14.40
CA GLY A 44 -9.19 9.59 14.95
C GLY A 44 -7.74 9.71 14.47
N ILE A 45 -7.24 8.79 13.64
CA ILE A 45 -5.84 8.78 13.22
C ILE A 45 -5.70 9.39 11.83
N THR A 46 -4.91 10.45 11.69
CA THR A 46 -4.56 11.02 10.39
C THR A 46 -3.22 10.47 9.95
N LEU A 47 -3.21 9.59 8.94
CA LEU A 47 -1.98 8.98 8.44
C LEU A 47 -1.47 9.73 7.20
N GLU A 48 -0.22 10.16 7.23
CA GLU A 48 0.49 10.77 6.10
C GLU A 48 1.71 9.92 5.71
N ALA A 49 2.09 9.96 4.43
CA ALA A 49 3.18 9.17 3.90
C ALA A 49 4.02 9.97 2.92
N ASP A 50 5.34 9.87 3.02
CA ASP A 50 6.22 10.35 1.98
C ASP A 50 6.07 9.52 0.70
N SER A 51 6.38 10.17 -0.43
CA SER A 51 6.27 9.54 -1.75
C SER A 51 7.07 8.24 -1.86
N GLU A 52 8.27 8.21 -1.25
CA GLU A 52 9.18 7.06 -1.21
C GLU A 52 8.57 5.85 -0.49
N VAL A 53 7.77 6.05 0.54
CA VAL A 53 7.08 4.96 1.26
C VAL A 53 6.08 4.27 0.33
N LEU A 54 5.33 5.05 -0.43
CA LEU A 54 4.35 4.52 -1.38
C LEU A 54 5.03 3.87 -2.60
N ASP A 55 6.17 4.39 -3.04
CA ASP A 55 6.98 3.77 -4.09
C ASP A 55 7.51 2.41 -3.63
N PHE A 56 8.09 2.34 -2.43
CA PHE A 56 8.59 1.11 -1.83
C PHE A 56 7.51 0.02 -1.71
N VAL A 57 6.31 0.40 -1.23
CA VAL A 57 5.17 -0.53 -1.13
C VAL A 57 4.69 -0.99 -2.51
N GLY A 58 4.72 -0.10 -3.52
CA GLY A 58 4.39 -0.44 -4.90
C GLY A 58 5.35 -1.46 -5.50
N ASP A 59 6.65 -1.27 -5.27
CA ASP A 59 7.69 -2.17 -5.74
C ASP A 59 7.64 -3.55 -5.07
N GLU A 60 7.39 -3.60 -3.76
CA GLU A 60 7.22 -4.88 -3.02
C GLU A 60 5.91 -5.60 -3.39
N GLY A 61 4.87 -4.84 -3.71
CA GLY A 61 3.56 -5.35 -4.10
C GLY A 61 3.41 -5.73 -5.57
N PHE A 62 4.42 -5.42 -6.40
CA PHE A 62 4.40 -5.72 -7.83
C PHE A 62 4.89 -7.13 -8.11
N ASP A 63 4.05 -7.89 -8.81
CA ASP A 63 4.44 -9.17 -9.41
C ASP A 63 4.12 -9.16 -10.91
N PRO A 64 5.08 -9.40 -11.81
CA PRO A 64 4.84 -9.43 -13.26
C PRO A 64 3.82 -10.49 -13.72
N GLN A 65 3.71 -11.61 -13.00
CA GLN A 65 2.78 -12.71 -13.32
C GLN A 65 1.41 -12.51 -12.68
N PHE A 66 1.37 -11.95 -11.46
CA PHE A 66 0.12 -11.78 -10.71
C PHE A 66 -0.43 -10.33 -10.71
N GLY A 67 0.27 -9.39 -11.32
CA GLY A 67 -0.07 -7.97 -11.33
C GLY A 67 -0.09 -7.38 -9.91
N ALA A 68 -1.04 -6.48 -9.65
CA ALA A 68 -1.23 -5.85 -8.34
C ALA A 68 -1.97 -6.73 -7.32
N ARG A 69 -2.26 -8.01 -7.60
CA ARG A 69 -2.99 -8.90 -6.68
C ARG A 69 -2.33 -9.01 -5.28
N PRO A 70 -0.98 -9.10 -5.16
CA PRO A 70 -0.31 -9.13 -3.86
C PRO A 70 -0.37 -7.80 -3.11
N LEU A 71 -0.59 -6.68 -3.81
CA LEU A 71 -0.43 -5.33 -3.29
C LEU A 71 -1.26 -5.05 -2.05
N LYS A 72 -2.53 -5.46 -2.04
CA LYS A 72 -3.43 -5.29 -0.89
C LYS A 72 -2.85 -5.95 0.38
N ARG A 73 -2.25 -7.13 0.23
CA ARG A 73 -1.63 -7.86 1.34
C ARG A 73 -0.33 -7.19 1.80
N VAL A 74 0.43 -6.61 0.88
CA VAL A 74 1.64 -5.82 1.21
C VAL A 74 1.25 -4.57 2.00
N LEU A 75 0.32 -3.75 1.52
CA LEU A 75 -0.18 -2.58 2.26
C LEU A 75 -0.66 -2.96 3.66
N GLN A 76 -1.47 -4.01 3.77
CA GLN A 76 -1.98 -4.45 5.07
C GLN A 76 -0.85 -4.83 6.04
N ARG A 77 0.16 -5.58 5.57
CA ARG A 77 1.28 -6.00 6.42
C ARG A 77 2.23 -4.86 6.77
N ARG A 78 2.61 -4.05 5.79
CA ARG A 78 3.62 -3.00 5.92
C ARG A 78 3.10 -1.73 6.58
N ILE A 79 1.83 -1.41 6.38
CA ILE A 79 1.22 -0.19 6.92
C ILE A 79 0.32 -0.52 8.11
N LEU A 80 -0.82 -1.19 7.89
CA LEU A 80 -1.84 -1.38 8.93
C LEU A 80 -1.32 -2.21 10.12
N ASN A 81 -0.72 -3.36 9.85
CA ASN A 81 -0.24 -4.24 10.92
C ASN A 81 0.96 -3.64 11.66
N ALA A 82 1.84 -2.92 10.95
CA ALA A 82 2.98 -2.24 11.57
C ALA A 82 2.49 -1.09 12.46
N LEU A 83 1.64 -0.21 11.94
CA LEU A 83 1.01 0.87 12.71
C LEU A 83 0.26 0.35 13.95
N SER A 84 -0.46 -0.77 13.81
CA SER A 84 -1.16 -1.40 14.94
C SER A 84 -0.20 -1.78 16.06
N LYS A 85 0.98 -2.33 15.71
CA LYS A 85 2.02 -2.66 16.71
C LYS A 85 2.59 -1.41 17.38
N GLU A 86 2.79 -0.33 16.62
CA GLU A 86 3.30 0.94 17.15
C GLU A 86 2.31 1.65 18.08
N ILE A 87 1.00 1.53 17.81
CA ILE A 87 -0.04 2.02 18.71
C ILE A 87 -0.10 1.15 19.98
N LEU A 88 -0.02 -0.18 19.83
CA LEU A 88 -0.05 -1.10 20.98
C LEU A 88 1.19 -0.99 21.87
N SER A 89 2.34 -0.59 21.32
CA SER A 89 3.57 -0.33 22.08
C SER A 89 3.57 1.04 22.78
N GLY A 90 2.57 1.89 22.50
CA GLY A 90 2.46 3.24 23.03
C GLY A 90 3.39 4.27 22.38
N ARG A 91 4.13 3.90 21.32
CA ARG A 91 5.01 4.83 20.57
C ARG A 91 4.21 5.81 19.72
N ILE A 92 3.07 5.36 19.19
CA ILE A 92 2.12 6.19 18.44
C ILE A 92 0.86 6.39 19.27
N GLN A 93 0.39 7.65 19.31
CA GLN A 93 -0.82 8.00 20.06
C GLN A 93 -2.04 7.85 19.16
N LYS A 94 -3.15 7.43 19.76
CA LYS A 94 -4.47 7.55 19.12
C LYS A 94 -4.85 9.02 19.08
N ASP A 95 -5.68 9.40 18.11
CA ASP A 95 -6.12 10.79 17.91
C ASP A 95 -5.01 11.77 17.49
N ALA A 96 -3.95 11.26 16.85
CA ALA A 96 -2.80 12.05 16.39
C ALA A 96 -2.63 12.00 14.86
N VAL A 97 -1.87 12.97 14.36
CA VAL A 97 -1.32 12.91 12.99
C VAL A 97 -0.05 12.06 13.03
N VAL A 98 -0.02 11.01 12.20
CA VAL A 98 1.06 10.03 12.11
C VAL A 98 1.71 10.13 10.74
N GLY A 99 3.00 10.44 10.70
CA GLY A 99 3.81 10.42 9.49
C GLY A 99 4.52 9.09 9.29
N MET A 100 4.72 8.70 8.03
CA MET A 100 5.57 7.58 7.64
C MET A 100 6.71 8.04 6.75
N ILE A 101 7.92 7.60 7.09
CA ILE A 101 9.14 7.84 6.31
C ILE A 101 9.87 6.53 6.07
N MET A 102 10.71 6.52 5.03
CA MET A 102 11.65 5.43 4.80
C MET A 102 12.83 5.54 5.77
N ASN A 103 13.28 4.40 6.26
CA ASN A 103 14.55 4.28 6.96
C ASN A 103 15.38 3.18 6.31
N GLU A 104 16.69 3.35 6.33
CA GLU A 104 17.65 2.36 5.88
C GLU A 104 18.50 1.96 7.08
N ASP A 105 18.42 0.68 7.45
CA ASP A 105 19.22 0.13 8.53
C ASP A 105 20.70 -0.01 8.11
N GLU A 106 21.61 -0.18 9.07
CA GLU A 106 23.07 -0.29 8.82
C GLU A 106 23.44 -1.44 7.87
N ASN A 107 22.54 -2.42 7.73
CA ASN A 107 22.66 -3.56 6.81
C ASN A 107 22.09 -3.30 5.40
N GLY A 108 21.65 -2.07 5.09
CA GLY A 108 20.99 -1.70 3.83
C GLY A 108 19.54 -2.18 3.72
N ALA A 109 18.93 -2.61 4.83
CA ALA A 109 17.55 -3.06 4.84
C ALA A 109 16.61 -1.86 4.92
N LYS A 110 15.78 -1.67 3.88
CA LYS A 110 14.77 -0.62 3.83
C LYS A 110 13.55 -0.98 4.68
N GLY A 111 13.12 -0.04 5.52
CA GLY A 111 11.97 -0.15 6.40
C GLY A 111 11.12 1.10 6.43
N ILE A 112 9.94 1.00 7.04
CA ILE A 112 9.02 2.12 7.25
C ILE A 112 9.02 2.46 8.74
N ILE A 113 9.25 3.73 9.07
CA ILE A 113 9.15 4.25 10.43
C ILE A 113 7.91 5.12 10.55
N PHE A 114 7.22 5.01 11.69
CA PHE A 114 6.07 5.82 12.06
C PHE A 114 6.46 6.82 13.14
N TYR A 115 5.96 8.06 13.05
CA TYR A 115 6.17 9.09 14.06
C TYR A 115 4.91 9.96 14.20
N ASN A 116 4.70 10.56 15.38
CA ASN A 116 3.65 11.56 15.56
C ASN A 116 4.15 12.92 15.05
N VAL A 117 3.38 13.57 14.17
CA VAL A 117 3.78 14.84 13.53
C VAL A 117 3.84 15.99 14.53
N ASP A 118 3.03 15.95 15.60
CA ASP A 118 3.04 16.96 16.67
C ASP A 118 4.35 16.99 17.48
N LYS A 119 5.26 16.02 17.26
CA LYS A 119 6.58 15.93 17.90
C LYS A 119 7.75 16.21 16.96
N VAL A 120 7.51 16.77 15.77
CA VAL A 120 8.60 17.12 14.86
C VAL A 120 9.08 18.54 15.14
N GLU A 121 9.86 18.72 16.19
CA GLU A 121 10.93 19.72 16.15
C GLU A 121 12.00 19.17 15.22
N PHE A 122 12.05 19.67 13.98
CA PHE A 122 13.23 19.53 13.15
C PHE A 122 14.37 20.27 13.85
N ALA A 123 15.24 19.52 14.53
CA ALA A 123 16.51 20.01 15.05
C ALA A 123 17.59 19.97 13.96
#